data_AF-A0A2H6FJ26-F1
#
_entry.id   AF-A0A2H6FJ26-F1
#
_cell.length_a   1.000
_cell.length_b   1.000
_cell.length_c   1.000
_cell.angle_alpha   90.00
_cell.angle_beta   90.00
_cell.angle_gamma   90.00
#
_symmetry.space_group_name_H-M   'P 1'
#
loop_
_entity.id
_entity.type
_entity.pdbx_description
1 polymer ?
#
loop_
_entity_poly.entity_id
_entity_poly.type
_entity_poly.pdbx_seq_one_letter_code
_entity_poly.pdbx_strand_id
1 'polypeptide(L)'
;MKTLLFVNDKIIPLNGFTQRYIGTMLRGMAESLGFPGKKVNLYISPDELKMFSDETEVSIRKEFVRLLISSTVKGILSPLNGIFWLEKITITTE
;
A
#
# COMPACT_ATOMS: atom_id res chain seq x y z
N MET A 1 3.91 -12.73 7.46
CA MET A 1 3.24 -11.58 6.85
C MET A 1 2.83 -11.94 5.45
N LYS A 2 1.54 -12.07 5.24
CA LYS A 2 0.89 -12.32 3.97
C LYS A 2 0.49 -10.96 3.41
N THR A 3 0.78 -10.73 2.13
CA THR A 3 0.40 -9.48 1.46
C THR A 3 -0.43 -9.81 0.25
N LEU A 4 -1.59 -9.18 0.15
CA LEU A 4 -2.53 -9.31 -0.95
C LEU A 4 -2.51 -8.01 -1.76
N LEU A 5 -2.44 -8.13 -3.07
CA LEU A 5 -2.57 -7.04 -4.02
C LEU A 5 -3.83 -7.27 -4.84
N PHE A 6 -4.71 -6.28 -4.84
CA PHE A 6 -5.87 -6.21 -5.70
C PHE A 6 -5.69 -5.06 -6.68
N VAL A 7 -6.04 -5.30 -7.93
CA VAL A 7 -6.09 -4.32 -9.01
C VAL A 7 -7.46 -4.43 -9.63
N ASN A 8 -8.27 -3.37 -9.56
CA ASN A 8 -9.68 -3.38 -9.95
C ASN A 8 -10.43 -4.59 -9.36
N ASP A 9 -10.23 -4.81 -8.06
CA ASP A 9 -10.82 -5.90 -7.29
C ASP A 9 -10.40 -7.32 -7.73
N LYS A 10 -9.45 -7.45 -8.67
CA LYS A 10 -8.83 -8.72 -9.05
C LYS A 10 -7.56 -8.97 -8.27
N ILE A 11 -7.43 -10.18 -7.72
CA ILE A 11 -6.22 -10.59 -7.00
C ILE A 11 -5.07 -10.76 -7.99
N ILE A 12 -3.97 -10.06 -7.75
CA ILE A 12 -2.71 -10.25 -8.44
C ILE A 12 -1.82 -11.17 -7.59
N PRO A 13 -1.44 -12.36 -8.09
CA PRO A 13 -0.61 -13.27 -7.32
C PRO A 13 0.80 -12.68 -7.11
N LEU A 14 1.25 -12.71 -5.86
CA LEU A 14 2.58 -12.26 -5.47
C LEU A 14 3.41 -13.44 -4.99
N ASN A 15 4.66 -13.53 -5.43
CA ASN A 15 5.60 -14.52 -4.87
C ASN A 15 5.98 -14.16 -3.41
N GLY A 16 6.58 -15.11 -2.69
CA GLY A 16 6.89 -14.94 -1.27
C GLY A 16 7.87 -13.79 -0.97
N PHE A 17 8.79 -13.48 -1.89
CA PHE A 17 9.69 -12.33 -1.74
C PHE A 17 8.91 -11.02 -1.84
N THR A 18 8.12 -10.85 -2.91
CA THR A 18 7.32 -9.64 -3.15
C THR A 18 6.34 -9.42 -2.01
N GLN A 19 5.64 -10.44 -1.53
CA GLN A 19 4.73 -10.29 -0.39
C GLN A 19 5.41 -9.70 0.84
N ARG A 20 6.59 -10.24 1.21
CA ARG A 20 7.36 -9.76 2.37
C ARG A 20 7.86 -8.33 2.15
N TYR A 21 8.44 -8.06 0.99
CA TYR A 21 8.97 -6.74 0.66
C TYR A 21 7.89 -5.65 0.76
N ILE A 22 6.75 -5.85 0.09
CA ILE A 22 5.64 -4.88 0.09
C ILE A 22 5.08 -4.71 1.51
N GLY A 23 4.81 -5.81 2.19
CA GLY A 23 4.23 -5.77 3.53
C GLY A 23 5.11 -5.04 4.54
N THR A 24 6.43 -5.26 4.49
CA THR A 24 7.38 -4.63 5.42
C THR A 24 7.42 -3.13 5.19
N MET A 25 7.42 -2.69 3.92
CA MET A 25 7.40 -1.27 3.58
C MET A 25 6.10 -0.59 4.04
N LEU A 26 4.94 -1.21 3.81
CA LEU A 26 3.66 -0.67 4.24
C LEU A 26 3.53 -0.58 5.75
N ARG A 27 3.94 -1.62 6.48
CA ARG A 27 3.94 -1.61 7.94
C ARG A 27 4.90 -0.56 8.49
N GLY A 28 6.13 -0.50 7.97
CA GLY A 28 7.11 0.52 8.37
C GLY A 28 6.63 1.95 8.11
N MET A 29 5.90 2.18 7.02
CA MET A 29 5.25 3.47 6.76
C MET A 29 4.21 3.81 7.83
N ALA A 30 3.26 2.91 8.10
CA ALA A 30 2.23 3.14 9.13
C ALA A 30 2.84 3.39 10.51
N GLU A 31 3.84 2.58 10.90
CA GLU A 31 4.59 2.73 12.15
C GLU A 31 5.30 4.07 12.23
N SER A 32 5.99 4.50 11.16
CA SER A 32 6.68 5.80 11.11
C SER A 32 5.75 7.00 11.22
N LEU A 33 4.48 6.82 10.83
CA LEU A 33 3.43 7.84 10.95
C LEU A 33 2.75 7.81 12.33
N GLY A 34 3.18 6.93 13.24
CA GLY A 34 2.63 6.80 14.60
C GLY A 34 1.41 5.88 14.69
N PHE A 35 1.15 5.06 13.67
CA PHE A 35 0.02 4.14 13.62
C PHE A 35 0.52 2.68 13.52
N PRO A 36 1.14 2.13 14.57
CA PRO A 36 1.52 0.73 14.59
C PRO A 36 0.27 -0.16 14.54
N GLY A 37 0.35 -1.29 13.85
CA GLY A 37 -0.79 -2.20 13.71
C GLY A 37 -0.38 -3.54 13.12
N LYS A 38 -1.24 -4.55 13.29
CA LYS A 38 -1.01 -5.90 12.75
C LYS A 38 -1.42 -5.96 11.28
N LYS A 39 -2.50 -5.28 10.93
CA LYS A 39 -3.01 -5.20 9.58
C LYS A 39 -2.79 -3.81 9.02
N VAL A 40 -2.23 -3.69 7.82
CA VAL A 40 -2.17 -2.41 7.11
C VAL A 40 -2.88 -2.55 5.79
N ASN A 41 -3.84 -1.66 5.54
CA ASN A 41 -4.55 -1.57 4.27
C ASN A 41 -4.17 -0.25 3.60
N LEU A 42 -3.81 -0.32 2.33
CA LEU A 42 -3.56 0.84 1.50
C LEU A 42 -4.50 0.79 0.30
N TYR A 43 -5.24 1.85 0.11
CA TYR A 43 -6.14 2.07 -1.01
C TYR A 43 -5.60 3.21 -1.85
N ILE A 44 -5.39 2.96 -3.13
CA ILE A 44 -4.96 3.95 -4.10
C ILE A 44 -5.93 3.93 -5.27
N SER A 45 -6.40 5.11 -5.63
CA SER A 45 -7.09 5.41 -6.87
C SER A 45 -6.51 6.71 -7.46
N PRO A 46 -6.87 7.09 -8.69
CA PRO A 46 -6.37 8.34 -9.28
C PRO A 46 -6.58 9.57 -8.39
N ASP A 47 -7.71 9.65 -7.68
CA ASP A 47 -8.09 10.83 -6.91
C ASP A 47 -7.83 10.70 -5.40
N GLU A 48 -7.66 9.47 -4.90
CA GLU A 48 -7.65 9.18 -3.47
C GLU A 48 -6.52 8.24 -3.07
N LEU A 49 -5.88 8.54 -1.93
CA LEU A 49 -4.95 7.66 -1.25
C LEU A 49 -5.36 7.59 0.23
N LYS A 50 -5.77 6.40 0.67
CA LYS A 50 -6.15 6.14 2.06
C LYS A 50 -5.33 4.99 2.62
N MET A 51 -4.82 5.16 3.81
CA MET A 51 -4.12 4.10 4.53
C MET A 51 -4.84 3.86 5.85
N PHE A 52 -4.96 2.60 6.24
CA PHE A 52 -5.52 2.18 7.52
C PHE A 52 -4.53 1.26 8.21
N SER A 53 -4.34 1.47 9.51
CA SER A 53 -3.62 0.56 10.39
C SER A 53 -4.64 -0.04 11.35
N ASP A 54 -4.81 -1.36 11.27
CA ASP A 54 -5.93 -2.11 11.80
C ASP A 54 -7.28 -1.49 11.37
N GLU A 55 -8.01 -0.84 12.27
CA GLU A 55 -9.27 -0.15 11.99
C GLU A 55 -9.15 1.39 12.00
N THR A 56 -7.95 1.91 12.23
CA THR A 56 -7.70 3.36 12.33
C THR A 56 -7.20 3.91 11.00
N GLU A 57 -7.85 4.95 10.49
CA GLU A 57 -7.35 5.68 9.33
C GLU A 57 -6.06 6.44 9.69
N VAL A 58 -5.01 6.16 8.93
CA VAL A 58 -3.73 6.87 9.05
C VAL A 58 -3.94 8.26 8.45
N SER A 59 -3.87 9.27 9.30
CA SER A 59 -4.15 10.66 8.94
C SER A 59 -3.03 11.26 8.08
N ILE A 60 -3.10 11.08 6.76
CA ILE A 60 -2.14 11.63 5.78
C ILE A 60 -2.47 13.10 5.48
N ARG A 61 -2.07 14.01 6.38
CA ARG A 61 -2.42 15.45 6.29
C ARG A 61 -1.53 16.29 5.38
N LYS A 62 -0.33 15.79 5.04
CA LYS A 62 0.64 16.54 4.24
C LYS A 62 0.72 15.96 2.84
N GLU A 63 0.58 16.82 1.84
CA GLU A 63 0.73 16.45 0.42
C GLU A 63 2.07 15.74 0.15
N PHE A 64 3.14 16.19 0.79
CA PHE A 64 4.44 15.51 0.75
C PHE A 64 4.38 14.03 1.16
N VAL A 65 3.64 13.70 2.23
CA VAL A 65 3.49 12.32 2.71
C VAL A 65 2.69 11.50 1.70
N ARG A 66 1.65 12.09 1.11
CA ARG A 66 0.88 11.46 0.01
C ARG A 66 1.78 11.18 -1.19
N LEU A 67 2.61 12.14 -1.60
CA LEU A 67 3.55 11.99 -2.71
C LEU A 67 4.62 10.94 -2.41
N LEU A 68 5.12 10.88 -1.18
CA LEU A 68 6.10 9.89 -0.74
C LEU A 68 5.48 8.48 -0.78
N ILE A 69 4.31 8.28 -0.18
CA ILE A 69 3.62 6.97 -0.22
C ILE A 69 3.31 6.58 -1.67
N SER A 70 2.78 7.51 -2.47
CA SER A 70 2.49 7.27 -3.90
C SER A 70 3.75 6.86 -4.65
N SER A 71 4.88 7.56 -4.45
CA SER A 71 6.14 7.28 -5.13
C SER A 71 6.79 5.96 -4.67
N THR A 72 6.72 5.66 -3.37
CA THR A 72 7.23 4.40 -2.81
C THR A 72 6.41 3.23 -3.32
N VAL A 73 5.07 3.33 -3.33
CA VAL A 73 4.21 2.28 -3.88
C VAL A 73 4.42 2.15 -5.39
N LYS A 74 4.70 3.27 -6.07
CA LYS A 74 5.19 3.28 -7.46
C LYS A 74 6.44 2.47 -7.69
N GLY A 75 7.47 2.70 -6.87
CA GLY A 75 8.68 1.89 -6.92
C GLY A 75 8.38 0.41 -6.66
N ILE A 76 7.57 0.13 -5.64
CA ILE A 76 7.21 -1.22 -5.22
C ILE A 76 6.50 -2.02 -6.33
N LEU A 77 5.55 -1.41 -7.04
CA LEU A 77 4.75 -2.09 -8.08
C LEU A 77 5.35 -1.98 -9.47
N SER A 78 6.39 -1.17 -9.67
CA SER A 78 7.08 -1.02 -10.96
C SER A 78 7.49 -2.35 -11.63
N PRO A 79 7.90 -3.42 -10.89
CA PRO A 79 8.24 -4.70 -11.50
C PRO A 79 7.04 -5.51 -12.02
N LEU A 80 5.80 -5.11 -11.71
CA LEU A 80 4.58 -5.86 -12.05
C LEU A 80 3.95 -5.44 -13.40
N ASN A 81 4.65 -4.62 -14.21
CA ASN A 81 4.17 -3.90 -15.41
C ASN A 81 3.33 -2.66 -15.08
N GLY A 82 3.92 -1.47 -15.30
CA GLY A 82 3.52 -0.17 -14.76
C GLY A 82 2.20 0.46 -15.20
N ILE A 83 1.17 -0.32 -15.57
CA ILE A 83 -0.16 0.21 -15.98
C ILE A 83 -1.10 0.40 -14.77
N PHE A 84 -0.75 -0.11 -13.59
CA PHE A 84 -1.63 -0.08 -12.41
C PHE A 84 -2.02 1.31 -11.88
N TRP A 85 -1.36 2.38 -12.33
CA TRP A 85 -1.57 3.73 -11.78
C TRP A 85 -2.91 4.37 -12.12
N LEU A 86 -3.56 3.91 -13.18
CA LEU A 86 -4.91 4.34 -13.55
C LEU A 86 -5.99 3.49 -12.86
N GLU A 87 -5.56 2.42 -12.18
CA GLU A 87 -6.45 1.40 -11.65
C GLU A 87 -6.67 1.60 -10.15
N LYS A 88 -7.77 1.03 -9.66
CA LYS A 88 -8.02 0.94 -8.22
C LYS A 88 -7.09 -0.13 -7.65
N ILE A 89 -6.11 0.28 -6.87
CA ILE A 89 -5.19 -0.61 -6.17
C ILE A 89 -5.60 -0.73 -4.71
N THR A 90 -5.67 -1.96 -4.21
CA THR A 90 -5.76 -2.23 -2.77
C THR A 90 -4.64 -3.16 -2.36
N ILE A 91 -3.90 -2.79 -1.34
CA ILE A 91 -2.87 -3.64 -0.74
C ILE A 91 -3.23 -3.90 0.71
N THR A 92 -3.31 -5.16 1.09
CA THR A 92 -3.55 -5.57 2.48
C THR A 92 -2.38 -6.41 2.94
N THR A 93 -1.83 -6.11 4.11
CA THR A 93 -0.75 -6.88 4.72
C THR A 93 -1.06 -7.22 6.18
N GLU A 94 -0.85 -8.49 6.57
CA GLU A 94 -1.07 -9.03 7.92
C GLU A 94 -0.08 -10.16 8.28
#